data_AF-A0A7W0M6B8-F1
#
_entry.id   AF-A0A7W0M6B8-F1
#
_cell.length_a   1.000
_cell.length_b   1.000
_cell.length_c   1.000
_cell.angle_alpha   90.00
_cell.angle_beta   90.00
_cell.angle_gamma   90.00
#
_symmetry.space_group_name_H-M   'P 1'
#
loop_
_entity.id
_entity.type
_entity.pdbx_description
1 polymer ?
#
loop_
_entity_poly.entity_id
_entity_poly.type
_entity_poly.pdbx_seq_one_letter_code
_entity_poly.pdbx_strand_id
1 'polypeptide(L)'
;MPAVAYARASIARDLIRARRGAGLSQRQLAESSGVRQETISRLESGKHSASPRTVDRLTTAIDAARKSRKRKGVIRDRRRRV
;
A
#
# COMPACT_ATOMS: atom_id res chain seq x y z
N MET A 1 22.64 -7.21 16.25
CA MET A 1 21.50 -6.89 15.36
C MET A 1 20.50 -6.03 16.13
N PRO A 2 20.35 -4.74 15.83
CA PRO A 2 19.45 -3.87 16.60
C PRO A 2 17.97 -4.14 16.26
N ALA A 3 17.14 -4.37 17.28
CA ALA A 3 15.70 -4.70 17.15
C ALA A 3 14.90 -3.71 16.28
N VAL A 4 15.32 -2.44 16.27
CA VAL A 4 14.71 -1.36 15.47
C VAL A 4 14.82 -1.61 13.96
N ALA A 5 15.92 -2.20 13.48
CA ALA A 5 16.10 -2.49 12.07
C ALA A 5 15.16 -3.61 11.60
N TYR A 6 14.90 -4.61 12.45
CA TYR A 6 13.97 -5.69 12.16
C TYR A 6 12.52 -5.18 12.07
N ALA A 7 12.11 -4.31 13.01
CA ALA A 7 10.79 -3.67 12.98
C ALA A 7 10.58 -2.85 11.70
N ARG A 8 11.58 -2.07 11.27
CA ARG A 8 11.54 -1.30 10.01
C ARG A 8 11.41 -2.20 8.78
N ALA A 9 12.19 -3.28 8.72
CA ALA A 9 12.12 -4.24 7.62
C ALA A 9 10.80 -5.01 7.59
N SER A 10 10.15 -5.24 8.75
CA SER A 10 8.80 -5.82 8.79
C SER A 10 7.77 -4.85 8.18
N ILE A 11 7.76 -3.60 8.64
CA ILE A 11 6.82 -2.57 8.15
C ILE A 11 6.95 -2.37 6.62
N ALA A 12 8.19 -2.32 6.11
CA ALA A 12 8.44 -2.19 4.68
C ALA A 12 7.84 -3.37 3.88
N ARG A 13 8.03 -4.61 4.37
CA ARG A 13 7.48 -5.82 3.74
C ARG A 13 5.96 -5.82 3.77
N ASP A 14 5.35 -5.42 4.89
CA ASP A 14 3.90 -5.36 5.04
C ASP A 14 3.28 -4.32 4.11
N LEU A 15 3.92 -3.15 3.96
CA LEU A 15 3.49 -2.11 3.02
C LEU A 15 3.53 -2.61 1.57
N ILE A 16 4.61 -3.28 1.16
CA ILE A 16 4.75 -3.86 -0.18
C ILE A 16 3.63 -4.88 -0.44
N ARG A 17 3.41 -5.79 0.51
CA ARG A 17 2.38 -6.84 0.41
C ARG A 17 0.99 -6.22 0.30
N ALA A 18 0.67 -5.25 1.14
CA ALA A 18 -0.63 -4.57 1.14
C ALA A 18 -0.87 -3.82 -0.17
N ARG A 19 0.13 -3.07 -0.67
CA ARG A 19 0.06 -2.36 -1.96
C ARG A 19 -0.15 -3.32 -3.13
N ARG A 20 0.61 -4.42 -3.19
CA ARG A 20 0.49 -5.44 -4.24
C ARG A 20 -0.84 -6.20 -4.14
N GLY A 21 -1.34 -6.49 -2.95
CA GLY A 21 -2.67 -7.07 -2.74
C GLY A 21 -3.80 -6.13 -3.19
N ALA A 22 -3.61 -4.83 -3.02
CA ALA A 22 -4.45 -3.80 -3.64
C ALA A 22 -4.16 -3.60 -5.13
N GLY A 23 -3.16 -4.31 -5.69
CA GLY A 23 -2.65 -4.27 -7.06
C GLY A 23 -2.43 -2.86 -7.56
N LEU A 24 -1.81 -2.05 -6.71
CA LEU A 24 -1.31 -0.74 -7.03
C LEU A 24 0.17 -0.84 -7.38
N SER A 25 0.62 -0.09 -8.39
CA SER A 25 2.04 0.25 -8.54
C SER A 25 2.46 1.29 -7.48
N GLN A 26 3.76 1.51 -7.30
CA GLN A 26 4.23 2.60 -6.42
C GLN A 26 3.73 3.97 -6.92
N ARG A 27 3.67 4.17 -8.24
CA ARG A 27 3.16 5.40 -8.87
C ARG A 27 1.68 5.62 -8.56
N GLN A 28 0.87 4.58 -8.68
CA GLN A 28 -0.56 4.64 -8.35
C GLN A 28 -0.80 4.87 -6.87
N LEU A 29 0.01 4.26 -6.00
CA LEU A 29 -0.06 4.56 -4.57
C LEU A 29 0.35 6.01 -4.28
N ALA A 30 1.37 6.53 -4.97
CA ALA A 30 1.80 7.92 -4.83
C ALA A 30 0.66 8.89 -5.17
N GLU A 31 0.04 8.71 -6.33
CA GLU A 31 -1.08 9.52 -6.81
C GLU A 31 -2.27 9.47 -5.84
N SER A 32 -2.64 8.28 -5.37
CA SER A 32 -3.80 8.12 -4.47
C SER A 32 -3.57 8.57 -3.02
N SER A 33 -2.32 8.55 -2.54
CA SER A 33 -1.98 8.94 -1.16
C SER A 33 -1.49 10.39 -1.03
N GLY A 34 -1.19 11.06 -2.15
CA GLY A 34 -0.54 12.38 -2.17
C GLY A 34 0.89 12.35 -1.61
N VAL A 35 1.52 11.17 -1.57
CA VAL A 35 2.91 10.99 -1.14
C VAL A 35 3.77 10.83 -2.38
N ARG A 36 4.97 11.42 -2.40
CA ARG A 36 5.88 11.27 -3.56
C ARG A 36 6.27 9.80 -3.74
N GLN A 37 6.32 9.33 -4.99
CA GLN A 37 6.73 7.96 -5.32
C GLN A 37 8.13 7.65 -4.76
N GLU A 38 9.04 8.62 -4.81
CA GLU A 38 10.39 8.48 -4.26
C GLU A 38 10.37 8.19 -2.74
N THR A 39 9.48 8.85 -1.99
CA THR A 39 9.26 8.57 -0.56
C THR A 39 8.77 7.13 -0.36
N ILE A 40 7.85 6.65 -1.19
CA ILE A 40 7.36 5.26 -1.13
C ILE A 40 8.49 4.28 -1.41
N SER A 41 9.32 4.51 -2.42
CA SER A 41 10.47 3.65 -2.75
C SER A 41 11.48 3.57 -1.58
N ARG A 42 11.77 4.71 -0.94
CA ARG A 42 12.63 4.77 0.27
C ARG A 42 12.04 4.03 1.46
N LEU A 43 10.72 4.06 1.63
CA LEU A 43 10.02 3.33 2.68
C LEU A 43 10.01 1.83 2.42
N GLU A 44 9.71 1.41 1.20
CA GLU A 44 9.68 -0.01 0.81
C GLU A 44 11.09 -0.64 0.84
N SER A 45 12.15 0.14 0.69
CA SER A 45 13.54 -0.34 0.83
C SER A 45 14.03 -0.42 2.28
N GLY A 46 13.25 0.04 3.27
CA GLY A 46 13.61 0.01 4.69
C GLY A 46 14.76 0.95 5.09
N LYS A 47 15.23 1.79 4.16
CA LYS A 47 16.37 2.71 4.36
C LYS A 47 16.02 3.98 5.14
N HIS A 48 14.74 4.34 5.21
CA HIS A 48 14.28 5.58 5.86
C HIS A 48 13.16 5.34 6.87
N SER A 49 13.19 6.11 7.96
CA SER A 49 12.10 6.14 8.93
C SER A 49 10.92 6.91 8.35
N ALA A 50 9.78 6.23 8.18
CA ALA A 50 8.53 6.89 7.84
C ALA A 50 8.05 7.77 8.99
N SER A 51 7.51 8.93 8.69
CA SER A 51 6.64 9.59 9.68
C SER A 51 5.36 8.76 9.85
N PRO A 52 4.78 8.67 11.05
CA PRO A 52 3.48 8.03 11.27
C PRO A 52 2.40 8.56 10.31
N ARG A 53 2.44 9.87 10.02
CA ARG A 53 1.53 10.53 9.07
C ARG A 53 1.69 10.03 7.64
N THR A 54 2.91 9.70 7.20
CA THR A 54 3.13 9.13 5.87
C THR A 54 2.57 7.72 5.80
N VAL A 55 2.79 6.90 6.84
CA VAL A 55 2.26 5.53 6.91
C VAL A 55 0.73 5.55 6.84
N ASP A 56 0.09 6.42 7.61
CA ASP A 56 -1.37 6.59 7.64
C ASP A 56 -1.99 6.94 6.28
N ARG A 57 -1.36 7.87 5.54
CA ARG A 57 -1.81 8.22 4.18
C ARG A 57 -1.71 7.03 3.22
N LEU A 58 -0.62 6.27 3.31
CA LEU A 58 -0.39 5.11 2.45
C LEU A 58 -1.36 3.97 2.77
N THR A 59 -1.58 3.66 4.05
CA THR A 59 -2.51 2.60 4.48
C THR A 59 -3.95 2.96 4.11
N THR A 60 -4.35 4.22 4.28
CA THR A 60 -5.68 4.72 3.89
C THR A 60 -5.92 4.58 2.38
N ALA A 61 -4.94 4.98 1.55
CA ALA A 61 -5.04 4.85 0.10
C ALA A 61 -5.12 3.38 -0.35
N ILE A 62 -4.34 2.50 0.28
CA ILE A 62 -4.36 1.05 0.00
C ILE A 62 -5.74 0.47 0.35
N ASP A 63 -6.30 0.79 1.50
CA ASP A 63 -7.61 0.28 1.93
C ASP A 63 -8.74 0.74 0.98
N ALA A 64 -8.73 2.01 0.58
CA ALA A 64 -9.67 2.53 -0.41
C ALA A 64 -9.57 1.80 -1.76
N ALA A 65 -8.36 1.51 -2.23
CA ALA A 65 -8.14 0.74 -3.46
C ALA A 65 -8.64 -0.71 -3.34
N ARG A 66 -8.41 -1.38 -2.20
CA ARG A 66 -8.91 -2.74 -1.93
C ARG A 66 -10.44 -2.78 -1.93
N LYS A 67 -11.10 -1.83 -1.25
CA LYS A 67 -12.57 -1.71 -1.22
C LYS A 67 -13.14 -1.52 -2.62
N SER A 68 -12.52 -0.65 -3.42
CA SER A 68 -12.93 -0.39 -4.80
C SER A 68 -12.81 -1.64 -5.69
N ARG A 69 -11.75 -2.42 -5.51
CA ARG A 69 -11.57 -3.68 -6.26
C ARG A 69 -12.57 -4.77 -5.83
N LYS A 70 -12.84 -4.91 -4.53
CA LYS A 70 -13.87 -5.84 -4.01
C LYS A 70 -15.24 -5.53 -4.63
N ARG A 71 -15.63 -4.24 -4.67
CA ARG A 71 -16.87 -3.80 -5.32
C ARG A 71 -16.93 -4.17 -6.82
N LYS A 72 -15.83 -3.94 -7.57
CA LYS A 72 -15.75 -4.32 -8.99
C LYS A 72 -15.86 -5.83 -9.21
N GLY A 73 -15.29 -6.65 -8.33
CA GLY A 73 -15.42 -8.11 -8.39
C GLY A 73 -16.84 -8.60 -8.21
N VAL A 74 -17.56 -8.07 -7.21
CA VAL A 74 -18.96 -8.43 -6.92
C VAL A 74 -19.89 -8.10 -8.09
N ILE A 75 -19.71 -6.95 -8.74
CA ILE A 75 -20.53 -6.55 -9.90
C ILE A 75 -20.29 -7.47 -11.09
N ARG A 76 -19.03 -7.89 -11.35
CA ARG A 76 -18.70 -8.78 -12.47
C ARG A 76 -19.30 -10.18 -12.29
N ASP A 77 -19.33 -10.69 -11.07
CA ASP A 77 -19.89 -12.03 -10.79
C ASP A 77 -21.40 -12.10 -11.03
N ARG A 78 -22.13 -11.04 -10.66
CA ARG A 78 -23.59 -10.96 -10.89
C ARG A 78 -23.97 -10.93 -12.37
N ARG A 79 -23.13 -10.38 -13.25
CA ARG A 79 -23.40 -10.32 -14.71
C ARG A 79 -23.16 -11.65 -15.43
N ARG A 80 -22.50 -12.64 -14.80
CA ARG A 80 -22.22 -13.95 -15.41
C ARG A 80 -23.26 -15.03 -15.11
N ARG A 81 -24.26 -14.74 -14.25
CA ARG A 81 -25.29 -15.70 -13.83
C ARG A 81 -26.64 -15.55 -14.58
N VAL A 82 -26.63 -14.86 -15.72
CA VAL A 82 -27.75 -14.75 -16.67
C VAL A 82 -27.31 -15.31 -18.01
#